data_AF-A0A7S2G6V2-F1
#
_entry.id   AF-A0A7S2G6V2-F1
#
_cell.length_a   1.000
_cell.length_b   1.000
_cell.length_c   1.000
_cell.angle_alpha   90.00
_cell.angle_beta   90.00
_cell.angle_gamma   90.00
#
_symmetry.space_group_name_H-M   'P 1'
#
loop_
_entity.id
_entity.type
_entity.pdbx_description
1 polymer ?
#
loop_
_entity_poly.entity_id
_entity_poly.type
_entity_poly.pdbx_seq_one_letter_code
_entity_poly.pdbx_strand_id
1 'polypeptide(L)'
;GTILAVLVTSFVFTMQVVLVGGSIDRDVLRPSADEEDYDMANYMITPLLAWPWPEVVYIGMLLSTAGAGLQSLAGAPRLLAGIGRDGLIPELSCFHEPGKEPRKALLLVAGLGLAIVMIDNLNLVAPFITMWFLTCYGIINGACAFLSYQQSPTFRPRWRFFDWRLSLLGAVQCFGMMFFI
;
A
#
# COMPACT_ATOMS: atom_id res chain seq x y z
N GLY A 1 5.72 17.40 -3.69
CA GLY A 1 6.19 16.07 -3.24
C GLY A 1 5.35 14.96 -3.82
N THR A 2 4.17 14.71 -3.24
CA THR A 2 3.34 13.51 -3.49
C THR A 2 3.06 13.22 -4.97
N ILE A 3 2.58 14.19 -5.76
CA ILE A 3 2.26 13.97 -7.19
C ILE A 3 3.51 13.56 -7.98
N LEU A 4 4.64 14.23 -7.74
CA LEU A 4 5.90 13.89 -8.40
C LEU A 4 6.36 12.48 -8.02
N ALA A 5 6.25 12.10 -6.74
CA ALA A 5 6.59 10.76 -6.28
C ALA A 5 5.73 9.68 -6.97
N VAL A 6 4.42 9.91 -7.11
CA VAL A 6 3.51 9.01 -7.84
C VAL A 6 3.90 8.93 -9.32
N LEU A 7 4.21 10.05 -9.98
CA LEU A 7 4.61 10.04 -11.38
C LEU A 7 5.92 9.27 -11.61
N VAL A 8 6.93 9.50 -10.75
CA VAL A 8 8.22 8.81 -10.84
C VAL A 8 8.07 7.32 -10.61
N THR A 9 7.33 6.90 -9.57
CA THR A 9 7.11 5.48 -9.28
C THR A 9 6.32 4.78 -10.39
N SER A 10 5.24 5.39 -10.89
CA SER A 10 4.48 4.86 -12.03
C SER A 10 5.32 4.74 -13.30
N PHE A 11 6.18 5.73 -13.58
CA PHE A 11 7.11 5.68 -14.70
C PHE A 11 8.10 4.52 -14.55
N VAL A 12 8.72 4.38 -13.38
CA VAL A 12 9.68 3.30 -13.09
C VAL A 12 9.02 1.93 -13.21
N PHE A 13 7.82 1.72 -12.64
CA PHE A 13 7.12 0.43 -12.76
C PHE A 13 6.74 0.10 -14.20
N THR A 14 6.25 1.08 -14.97
CA THR A 14 5.91 0.86 -16.38
C THR A 14 7.14 0.53 -17.22
N MET A 15 8.24 1.26 -16.98
CA MET A 15 9.53 1.00 -17.64
C MET A 15 10.07 -0.39 -17.30
N GLN A 16 9.96 -0.81 -16.03
CA GLN A 16 10.38 -2.15 -15.61
C GLN A 16 9.57 -3.24 -16.33
N VAL A 17 8.25 -3.08 -16.45
CA VAL A 17 7.39 -4.03 -17.19
C VAL A 17 7.85 -4.17 -18.65
N VAL A 18 8.14 -3.06 -19.33
CA VAL A 18 8.60 -3.08 -20.73
C VAL A 18 9.98 -3.72 -20.86
N LEU A 19 10.92 -3.38 -19.96
CA LEU A 19 12.28 -3.93 -20.01
C LEU A 19 12.33 -5.41 -19.68
N VAL A 20 11.70 -5.85 -18.60
CA VAL A 20 11.60 -7.27 -18.22
C VAL A 20 10.89 -8.06 -19.31
N GLY A 21 9.75 -7.57 -19.82
CA GLY A 21 9.01 -8.25 -20.88
C GLY A 21 9.71 -8.27 -22.24
N GLY A 22 10.64 -7.34 -22.49
CA GLY A 22 11.44 -7.30 -23.73
C GLY A 22 12.77 -8.05 -23.65
N SER A 23 13.22 -8.45 -22.45
CA SER A 23 14.56 -9.01 -22.23
C SER A 23 14.56 -10.48 -21.83
N ILE A 24 13.41 -11.05 -21.45
CA ILE A 24 13.30 -12.43 -20.94
C ILE A 24 12.28 -13.19 -21.77
N ASP A 25 12.60 -14.45 -22.06
CA ASP A 25 11.72 -15.35 -22.80
C ASP A 25 10.43 -15.69 -22.03
N ARG A 26 9.36 -15.95 -22.78
CA ARG A 26 8.00 -16.07 -22.23
C ARG A 26 7.81 -17.28 -21.32
N ASP A 27 8.52 -18.36 -21.59
CA ASP A 27 8.56 -19.60 -20.82
C ASP A 27 9.13 -19.37 -19.41
N VAL A 28 10.17 -18.55 -19.28
CA VAL A 28 10.73 -18.16 -17.98
C VAL A 28 9.78 -17.24 -17.20
N LEU A 29 9.03 -16.37 -17.89
CA LEU A 29 8.06 -15.45 -17.26
C LEU A 29 6.73 -16.11 -16.87
N ARG A 30 6.37 -17.23 -17.50
CA ARG A 30 5.12 -17.97 -17.24
C ARG A 30 5.45 -19.45 -17.07
N PRO A 31 5.85 -19.89 -15.86
CA PRO A 31 5.97 -21.31 -15.59
C PRO A 31 4.60 -21.98 -15.83
N SER A 32 4.63 -23.13 -16.48
CA SER A 32 3.45 -23.93 -16.79
C SER A 32 2.74 -24.31 -15.49
N ALA A 33 1.40 -24.20 -15.45
CA ALA A 33 0.59 -24.52 -14.27
C ALA A 33 0.68 -25.99 -13.80
N ASP A 34 1.40 -26.84 -14.54
CA ASP A 34 1.57 -28.27 -14.28
C ASP A 34 2.86 -28.60 -13.49
N GLU A 35 3.78 -27.65 -13.31
CA GLU A 35 4.94 -27.82 -12.41
C GLU A 35 4.59 -27.32 -11.01
N GLU A 36 4.23 -28.27 -10.15
CA GLU A 36 3.88 -28.12 -8.73
C GLU A 36 5.04 -27.66 -7.84
N ASP A 37 6.15 -27.19 -8.43
CA ASP A 37 7.30 -26.63 -7.74
C ASP A 37 7.17 -25.10 -7.74
N TYR A 38 6.63 -24.58 -6.64
CA TYR A 38 6.63 -23.16 -6.27
C TYR A 38 8.06 -22.69 -5.96
N ASP A 39 8.99 -22.91 -6.88
CA ASP A 39 10.40 -22.72 -6.60
C ASP A 39 10.73 -21.21 -6.61
N MET A 40 11.38 -20.75 -5.54
CA MET A 40 11.75 -19.36 -5.29
C MET A 40 12.53 -18.72 -6.46
N ALA A 41 13.12 -19.55 -7.32
CA ALA A 41 13.76 -19.16 -8.57
C ALA A 41 12.83 -18.39 -9.53
N ASN A 42 11.53 -18.74 -9.60
CA ASN A 42 10.58 -18.15 -10.55
C ASN A 42 10.07 -16.76 -10.12
N TYR A 43 10.05 -16.45 -8.82
CA TYR A 43 9.73 -15.10 -8.33
C TYR A 43 10.92 -14.15 -8.41
N MET A 44 12.12 -14.69 -8.60
CA MET A 44 13.37 -13.97 -8.44
C MET A 44 14.10 -13.76 -9.77
N ILE A 45 13.35 -13.33 -10.77
CA ILE A 45 13.85 -13.06 -12.13
C ILE A 45 14.60 -11.72 -12.20
N THR A 46 14.20 -10.74 -11.39
CA THR A 46 14.77 -9.39 -11.43
C THR A 46 16.28 -9.34 -11.13
N PRO A 47 16.82 -10.09 -10.14
CA PRO A 47 18.27 -10.19 -9.92
C PRO A 47 19.08 -10.75 -11.10
N LEU A 48 18.50 -11.61 -11.94
CA LEU A 48 19.20 -12.19 -13.10
C LEU A 48 19.53 -11.15 -14.18
N LEU A 49 18.73 -10.08 -14.25
CA LEU A 49 18.94 -8.94 -15.14
C LEU A 49 19.90 -7.89 -14.58
N ALA A 50 20.34 -8.02 -13.33
CA ALA A 50 21.08 -6.98 -12.65
C ALA A 50 22.55 -6.94 -13.10
N TRP A 51 23.04 -5.74 -13.40
CA TRP A 51 24.44 -5.46 -13.68
C TRP A 51 24.98 -4.45 -12.66
N PRO A 52 26.19 -4.63 -12.07
CA PRO A 52 27.20 -5.65 -12.39
C PRO A 52 27.06 -6.97 -11.60
N TRP A 53 26.36 -6.99 -10.48
CA TRP A 53 26.21 -8.17 -9.63
C TRP A 53 24.74 -8.37 -9.20
N PRO A 54 24.19 -9.61 -9.27
CA PRO A 54 22.85 -9.93 -8.79
C PRO A 54 22.62 -9.58 -7.31
N GLU A 55 23.68 -9.69 -6.50
CA GLU A 55 23.66 -9.44 -5.04
C GLU A 55 23.14 -8.06 -4.65
N VAL A 56 23.34 -7.06 -5.52
CA VAL A 56 22.86 -5.69 -5.28
C VAL A 56 21.34 -5.66 -5.17
N VAL A 57 20.64 -6.46 -5.97
CA VAL A 57 19.17 -6.53 -5.95
C VAL A 57 18.68 -7.23 -4.70
N TYR A 58 19.36 -8.30 -4.24
CA TYR A 58 19.01 -8.97 -2.98
C TYR A 58 19.12 -8.03 -1.78
N ILE A 59 20.24 -7.32 -1.66
CA ILE A 59 20.45 -6.34 -0.58
C ILE A 59 19.40 -5.22 -0.68
N GLY A 60 19.16 -4.71 -1.88
CA GLY A 60 18.15 -3.67 -2.12
C GLY A 60 16.74 -4.11 -1.73
N MET A 61 16.34 -5.33 -2.07
CA MET A 61 15.05 -5.91 -1.72
C MET A 61 14.88 -6.04 -0.21
N LEU A 62 15.89 -6.57 0.49
CA LEU A 62 15.87 -6.71 1.94
C LEU A 62 15.77 -5.35 2.65
N LEU A 63 16.57 -4.37 2.23
CA LEU A 63 16.52 -3.02 2.81
C LEU A 63 15.20 -2.31 2.51
N SER A 64 14.67 -2.46 1.29
CA SER A 64 13.39 -1.86 0.88
C SER A 64 12.22 -2.42 1.68
N THR A 65 12.13 -3.75 1.80
CA THR A 65 11.06 -4.43 2.55
C THR A 65 11.16 -4.13 4.05
N ALA A 66 12.37 -4.19 4.64
CA ALA A 66 12.59 -3.83 6.03
C ALA A 66 12.23 -2.36 6.31
N GLY A 67 12.64 -1.44 5.43
CA GLY A 67 12.32 -0.02 5.54
C GLY A 67 10.81 0.25 5.48
N ALA A 68 10.11 -0.36 4.51
CA ALA A 68 8.65 -0.23 4.39
C ALA A 68 7.91 -0.83 5.60
N GLY A 69 8.39 -1.97 6.12
CA GLY A 69 7.87 -2.60 7.33
C GLY A 69 8.03 -1.70 8.57
N LEU A 70 9.23 -1.15 8.77
CA LEU A 70 9.51 -0.22 9.88
C LEU A 70 8.69 1.06 9.79
N GLN A 71 8.53 1.62 8.59
CA GLN A 71 7.69 2.81 8.37
C GLN A 71 6.22 2.51 8.75
N SER A 72 5.71 1.35 8.36
CA SER A 72 4.34 0.93 8.66
C SER A 72 4.15 0.70 10.17
N LEU A 73 5.13 0.06 10.82
CA LEU A 73 5.12 -0.20 12.27
C LEU A 73 5.24 1.08 13.11
N ALA A 74 5.95 2.10 12.62
CA ALA A 74 6.01 3.40 13.28
C ALA A 74 4.75 4.27 13.02
N GLY A 75 4.17 4.16 11.83
CA GLY A 75 3.03 4.97 11.40
C GLY A 75 1.70 4.54 12.00
N ALA A 76 1.35 3.25 11.90
CA ALA A 76 0.04 2.74 12.30
C ALA A 76 -0.31 2.96 13.79
N PRO A 77 0.59 2.73 14.76
CA PRO A 77 0.31 2.99 16.18
C PRO A 77 0.05 4.46 16.48
N ARG A 78 0.74 5.36 15.78
CA ARG A 78 0.55 6.82 15.92
C ARG A 78 -0.79 7.26 15.36
N LEU A 79 -1.22 6.67 14.24
CA LEU A 79 -2.57 6.89 13.69
C LEU A 79 -3.64 6.40 14.69
N LEU A 80 -3.49 5.19 15.25
CA LEU A 80 -4.42 4.63 16.21
C LEU A 80 -4.51 5.47 17.50
N ALA A 81 -3.36 5.90 18.02
CA ALA A 81 -3.31 6.77 19.19
C ALA A 81 -3.88 8.18 18.92
N GLY A 82 -3.78 8.67 17.67
CA GLY A 82 -4.44 9.88 17.21
C GLY A 82 -5.96 9.77 17.24
N ILE A 83 -6.50 8.68 16.70
CA ILE A 83 -7.95 8.39 16.74
C ILE A 83 -8.44 8.25 18.19
N GLY A 84 -7.69 7.56 19.04
CA GLY A 84 -8.02 7.41 20.46
C GLY A 84 -8.01 8.74 21.23
N ARG A 85 -7.17 9.69 20.85
CA ARG A 85 -7.14 11.05 21.41
C ARG A 85 -8.37 11.86 21.02
N ASP A 86 -8.84 11.70 19.79
CA ASP A 86 -9.96 12.48 19.26
C ASP A 86 -11.31 12.07 19.89
N GLY A 87 -11.35 10.95 20.64
CA GLY A 87 -12.48 10.58 21.50
C GLY A 87 -13.76 10.17 20.77
N LEU A 88 -13.69 9.95 19.45
CA LEU A 88 -14.83 9.57 18.61
C LEU A 88 -15.39 8.18 18.96
N ILE A 89 -14.52 7.25 19.38
CA ILE A 89 -14.90 5.89 19.78
C ILE A 89 -14.35 5.66 21.20
N PRO A 90 -15.22 5.53 22.23
CA PRO A 90 -14.80 5.46 23.63
C PRO A 90 -13.83 4.30 23.93
N GLU A 91 -14.00 3.17 23.27
CA GLU A 91 -13.19 1.95 23.47
C GLU A 91 -11.73 2.12 23.00
N LEU A 92 -11.52 2.95 21.98
CA LEU A 92 -10.19 3.23 21.40
C LEU A 92 -9.37 4.23 22.23
N SER A 93 -9.98 4.87 23.24
CA SER A 93 -9.27 5.77 24.16
C SER A 93 -8.18 5.07 24.98
N CYS A 94 -8.26 3.75 25.14
CA CYS A 94 -7.27 2.96 25.88
C CYS A 94 -5.87 2.94 25.22
N PHE A 95 -5.79 3.25 23.93
CA PHE A 95 -4.56 3.33 23.14
C PHE A 95 -3.92 4.72 23.16
N HIS A 96 -4.60 5.72 23.71
CA HIS A 96 -4.04 7.05 23.90
C HIS A 96 -3.15 7.08 25.15
N GLU A 97 -1.85 7.31 24.93
CA GLU A 97 -0.87 7.50 26.01
C GLU A 97 -0.27 8.93 25.91
N PRO A 98 -0.76 9.91 26.68
CA PRO A 98 -0.32 11.30 26.56
C PRO A 98 1.15 11.47 26.93
N GLY A 99 1.91 12.13 26.03
CA GLY A 99 3.32 12.46 26.25
C GLY A 99 4.30 11.28 26.16
N LYS A 100 3.84 10.10 25.74
CA LYS A 100 4.66 8.89 25.58
C LYS A 100 4.44 8.27 24.21
N GLU A 101 5.37 7.42 23.78
CA GLU A 101 5.13 6.57 22.61
C GLU A 101 3.97 5.60 22.91
N PRO A 102 3.05 5.38 21.95
CA PRO A 102 1.84 4.60 22.17
C PRO A 102 2.17 3.09 22.19
N ARG A 103 2.66 2.59 23.32
CA ARG A 103 3.15 1.22 23.48
C ARG A 103 2.04 0.19 23.31
N LYS A 104 0.84 0.46 23.84
CA LYS A 104 -0.31 -0.44 23.68
C LYS A 104 -0.75 -0.56 22.22
N ALA A 105 -0.78 0.56 21.50
CA ALA A 105 -1.09 0.57 20.08
C ALA A 105 -0.01 -0.16 19.26
N LEU A 106 1.26 0.04 19.63
CA LEU A 106 2.38 -0.65 18.99
C LEU A 106 2.30 -2.16 19.18
N LEU A 107 2.00 -2.63 20.40
CA LEU A 107 1.86 -4.05 20.68
C LEU A 107 0.70 -4.68 19.88
N LEU A 108 -0.42 -3.97 19.76
CA LEU A 108 -1.56 -4.42 18.96
C LEU A 108 -1.19 -4.52 17.47
N VAL A 109 -0.58 -3.48 16.90
CA VAL A 109 -0.17 -3.47 15.49
C VAL A 109 0.89 -4.54 15.22
N ALA A 110 1.86 -4.70 16.12
CA ALA A 110 2.87 -5.75 16.01
C ALA A 110 2.26 -7.15 16.08
N GLY A 111 1.31 -7.38 16.99
CA GLY A 111 0.58 -8.64 17.12
C GLY A 111 -0.24 -8.98 15.88
N LEU A 112 -0.95 -8.00 15.31
CA LEU A 112 -1.69 -8.18 14.06
C LEU A 112 -0.74 -8.45 12.88
N GLY A 113 0.37 -7.72 12.79
CA GLY A 113 1.40 -7.96 11.78
C GLY A 113 1.97 -9.38 11.88
N LEU A 114 2.29 -9.84 13.09
CA LEU A 114 2.80 -11.19 13.32
C LEU A 114 1.75 -12.26 12.94
N ALA A 115 0.48 -12.04 13.26
CA ALA A 115 -0.61 -12.95 12.87
C ALA A 115 -0.74 -13.08 11.35
N ILE A 116 -0.57 -11.98 10.60
CA ILE A 116 -0.58 -12.01 9.13
C ILE A 116 0.64 -12.77 8.59
N VAL A 117 1.82 -12.58 9.19
CA VAL A 117 3.04 -13.32 8.80
C VAL A 117 2.87 -14.83 8.97
N MET A 118 2.13 -15.29 9.99
CA MET A 118 1.86 -16.71 10.24
C MET A 118 1.02 -17.40 9.15
N ILE A 119 0.37 -16.65 8.25
CA ILE A 119 -0.39 -17.21 7.13
C ILE A 119 0.54 -17.83 6.07
N ASP A 120 1.81 -17.40 6.03
CA ASP A 120 2.88 -17.91 5.14
C ASP A 120 2.52 -17.97 3.64
N ASN A 121 1.51 -17.18 3.22
CA ASN A 121 1.07 -17.09 1.84
C ASN A 121 0.79 -15.64 1.47
N LEU A 122 1.78 -15.00 0.84
CA LEU A 122 1.68 -13.61 0.41
C LEU A 122 0.56 -13.39 -0.62
N ASN A 123 0.28 -14.38 -1.48
CA ASN A 123 -0.74 -14.27 -2.52
C ASN A 123 -2.16 -14.19 -1.93
N LEU A 124 -2.39 -14.74 -0.74
CA LEU A 124 -3.65 -14.57 0.00
C LEU A 124 -3.72 -13.23 0.73
N VAL A 125 -2.58 -12.75 1.24
CA VAL A 125 -2.51 -11.50 2.02
C VAL A 125 -2.59 -10.25 1.13
N ALA A 126 -2.00 -10.30 -0.06
CA ALA A 126 -1.96 -9.18 -1.00
C ALA A 126 -3.36 -8.62 -1.34
N PRO A 127 -4.33 -9.40 -1.85
CA PRO A 127 -5.66 -8.89 -2.17
C PRO A 127 -6.38 -8.36 -0.94
N PHE A 128 -6.21 -9.00 0.23
CA PHE A 128 -6.79 -8.52 1.48
C PHE A 128 -6.32 -7.10 1.84
N ILE A 129 -5.01 -6.84 1.78
CA ILE A 129 -4.46 -5.51 2.04
C ILE A 129 -4.92 -4.50 0.98
N THR A 130 -4.95 -4.90 -0.29
CA THR A 130 -5.41 -4.04 -1.39
C THR A 130 -6.86 -3.58 -1.18
N MET A 131 -7.75 -4.45 -0.69
CA MET A 131 -9.15 -4.08 -0.38
C MET A 131 -9.23 -2.97 0.68
N TRP A 132 -8.43 -3.04 1.75
CA TRP A 132 -8.41 -1.99 2.78
C TRP A 132 -7.90 -0.66 2.25
N PHE A 133 -6.82 -0.65 1.46
CA PHE A 133 -6.31 0.58 0.84
C PHE A 133 -7.31 1.18 -0.15
N LEU A 134 -7.91 0.37 -1.02
CA LEU A 134 -8.94 0.84 -1.94
C LEU A 134 -10.15 1.42 -1.19
N THR A 135 -10.51 0.84 -0.04
CA THR A 135 -11.63 1.35 0.78
C THR A 135 -11.31 2.71 1.37
N CYS A 136 -10.12 2.87 1.94
CA CYS A 136 -9.65 4.16 2.44
C CYS A 136 -9.62 5.21 1.33
N TYR A 137 -9.04 4.88 0.16
CA TYR A 137 -8.98 5.81 -0.96
C TYR A 137 -10.36 6.13 -1.55
N GLY A 138 -11.25 5.15 -1.62
CA GLY A 138 -12.63 5.32 -2.07
C GLY A 138 -13.43 6.23 -1.15
N ILE A 139 -13.34 6.01 0.18
CA ILE A 139 -14.02 6.85 1.18
C ILE A 139 -13.47 8.28 1.17
N ILE A 140 -12.15 8.47 1.14
CA ILE A 140 -11.55 9.82 1.13
C ILE A 140 -11.97 10.59 -0.13
N ASN A 141 -11.93 9.95 -1.30
CA ASN A 141 -12.36 10.58 -2.55
C ASN A 141 -13.88 10.85 -2.56
N GLY A 142 -14.69 9.90 -2.07
CA GLY A 142 -16.14 10.07 -1.96
C GLY A 142 -16.51 11.21 -1.01
N ALA A 143 -15.84 11.32 0.14
CA ALA A 143 -16.03 12.41 1.08
C ALA A 143 -15.66 13.77 0.47
N CYS A 144 -14.50 13.87 -0.18
CA CYS A 144 -14.09 15.10 -0.87
C CYS A 144 -15.08 15.52 -1.96
N ALA A 145 -15.56 14.58 -2.77
CA ALA A 145 -16.56 14.83 -3.80
C ALA A 145 -17.89 15.29 -3.18
N PHE A 146 -18.37 14.61 -2.13
CA PHE A 146 -19.61 14.93 -1.45
C PHE A 146 -19.57 16.31 -0.78
N LEU A 147 -18.52 16.61 -0.01
CA LEU A 147 -18.37 17.90 0.68
C LEU A 147 -18.22 19.06 -0.32
N SER A 148 -17.55 18.83 -1.45
CA SER A 148 -17.42 19.83 -2.52
C SER A 148 -18.73 20.04 -3.28
N TYR A 149 -19.50 18.97 -3.53
CA TYR A 149 -20.79 19.04 -4.22
C TYR A 149 -21.84 19.77 -3.37
N GLN A 150 -21.86 19.50 -2.07
CA GLN A 150 -22.75 20.16 -1.10
C GLN A 150 -22.31 21.59 -0.71
N GLN A 151 -21.19 22.08 -1.27
CA GLN A 151 -20.64 23.40 -0.97
C GLN A 151 -20.49 23.67 0.53
N SER A 152 -20.01 22.66 1.28
CA SER A 152 -19.88 22.77 2.73
C SER A 152 -18.96 23.95 3.12
N PRO A 153 -19.38 24.83 4.05
CA PRO A 153 -18.64 26.05 4.39
C PRO A 153 -17.24 25.77 4.96
N THR A 154 -17.05 24.60 5.59
CA THR A 154 -15.79 24.14 6.19
C THR A 154 -14.80 23.60 5.15
N PHE A 155 -15.27 23.20 3.97
CA PHE A 155 -14.44 22.56 2.93
C PHE A 155 -14.10 23.53 1.80
N ARG A 156 -12.89 24.09 1.82
CA ARG A 156 -12.40 25.07 0.83
C ARG A 156 -11.06 24.65 0.23
N PRO A 157 -11.05 23.71 -0.73
CA PRO A 157 -9.82 23.25 -1.36
C PRO A 157 -9.14 24.41 -2.11
N ARG A 158 -7.89 24.71 -1.74
CA ARG A 158 -7.09 25.79 -2.35
C ARG A 158 -6.19 25.32 -3.50
N TRP A 159 -6.15 24.02 -3.75
CA TRP A 159 -5.27 23.45 -4.75
C TRP A 159 -5.85 23.64 -6.16
N ARG A 160 -5.04 24.18 -7.08
CA ARG A 160 -5.47 24.65 -8.41
C ARG A 160 -6.13 23.58 -9.29
N PHE A 161 -5.72 22.32 -9.16
CA PHE A 161 -6.20 21.21 -10.00
C PHE A 161 -7.23 20.33 -9.29
N PHE A 162 -7.76 20.79 -8.16
CA PHE A 162 -8.85 20.10 -7.49
C PHE A 162 -10.17 20.33 -8.23
N ASP A 163 -10.88 19.24 -8.53
CA ASP A 163 -12.26 19.28 -9.03
C ASP A 163 -13.06 18.12 -8.40
N TRP A 164 -14.34 18.37 -8.08
CA TRP A 164 -15.20 17.38 -7.44
C TRP A 164 -15.46 16.15 -8.33
N ARG A 165 -15.49 16.33 -9.66
CA ARG A 165 -15.68 15.24 -10.63
C ARG A 165 -14.48 14.31 -10.67
N LEU A 166 -13.28 14.87 -10.57
CA LEU A 166 -12.04 14.10 -10.52
C LEU A 166 -12.01 13.24 -9.25
N SER A 167 -12.42 13.80 -8.12
CA SER A 167 -12.52 13.05 -6.87
C SER A 167 -13.60 11.97 -6.95
N LEU A 168 -14.77 12.27 -7.53
CA LEU A 168 -15.82 11.26 -7.76
C LEU A 168 -15.34 10.12 -8.67
N LEU A 169 -14.63 10.44 -9.76
CA LEU A 169 -14.03 9.45 -10.66
C LEU A 169 -13.06 8.54 -9.90
N GLY A 170 -12.21 9.12 -9.04
CA GLY A 170 -11.31 8.36 -8.18
C GLY A 170 -12.07 7.41 -7.23
N ALA A 171 -13.17 7.86 -6.63
CA ALA A 171 -14.00 7.01 -5.77
C ALA A 171 -14.63 5.84 -6.55
N VAL A 172 -15.22 6.13 -7.72
CA VAL A 172 -15.82 5.12 -8.61
C VAL A 172 -14.77 4.11 -9.07
N GLN A 173 -13.56 4.57 -9.43
CA GLN A 173 -12.47 3.68 -9.82
C GLN A 173 -12.03 2.78 -8.65
N CYS A 174 -11.93 3.31 -7.43
CA CYS A 174 -11.55 2.50 -6.26
C CYS A 174 -12.57 1.39 -6.00
N PHE A 175 -13.87 1.72 -5.93
CA PHE A 175 -14.93 0.73 -5.72
C PHE A 175 -15.10 -0.20 -6.92
N GLY A 176 -14.90 0.30 -8.14
CA GLY A 176 -14.91 -0.53 -9.35
C GLY A 176 -13.83 -1.60 -9.33
N MET A 177 -12.60 -1.23 -8.98
CA MET A 177 -11.48 -2.18 -8.87
C MET A 177 -11.71 -3.24 -7.78
N MET A 178 -12.41 -2.93 -6.70
CA MET A 178 -12.76 -3.93 -5.68
C MET A 178 -13.66 -5.05 -6.20
N PHE A 179 -14.51 -4.79 -7.21
CA PHE A 179 -15.33 -5.85 -7.79
C PHE A 179 -14.53 -6.77 -8.73
N PHE A 180 -13.37 -6.31 -9.21
CA PHE A 180 -12.50 -7.08 -10.10
C PHE A 180 -11.45 -7.91 -9.36
N ILE A 181 -11.13 -7.56 -8.12
CA ILE A 181 -10.23 -8.32 -7.24
C ILE A 181 -11.05 -9.38 -6.51
#